data_AF-A0A0U2JMK4-F1
#
_entry.id   AF-A0A0U2JMK4-F1
#
_cell.length_a   1.000
_cell.length_b   1.000
_cell.length_c   1.000
_cell.angle_alpha   90.00
_cell.angle_beta   90.00
_cell.angle_gamma   90.00
#
_symmetry.space_group_name_H-M   'P 1'
#
loop_
_entity.id
_entity.type
_entity.pdbx_description
1 polymer ?
#
loop_
_entity_poly.entity_id
_entity_poly.type
_entity_poly.pdbx_seq_one_letter_code
_entity_poly.pdbx_strand_id
1 'polypeptide(L)' 'MALTIRTKEVHEAELDAVGLRIGEKTRSQTMLKCLMQHRALCDEIASLRAELRKVQAECDSYKSRIERFRDAQRALFE' A
#
# COMPACT_ATOMS: atom_id res chain seq x y z
N MET A 1 20.38 9.89 -29.60
CA MET A 1 19.40 8.88 -30.02
C MET A 1 18.25 8.93 -29.02
N ALA A 2 17.04 9.29 -29.46
CA ALA A 2 15.87 9.39 -28.59
C ALA A 2 15.11 8.06 -28.59
N LEU A 3 14.78 7.52 -27.42
CA LEU A 3 13.94 6.34 -27.28
C LEU A 3 12.47 6.77 -27.44
N THR A 4 11.81 6.36 -28.52
CA THR A 4 10.39 6.62 -28.72
C THR A 4 9.58 5.44 -28.21
N ILE A 5 8.85 5.64 -27.11
CA ILE A 5 7.92 4.65 -26.57
C ILE A 5 6.53 4.97 -27.16
N ARG A 6 5.91 3.99 -27.84
CA ARG A 6 4.52 4.10 -28.30
C ARG A 6 3.59 3.48 -27.27
N THR A 7 2.95 4.33 -26.50
CA THR A 7 1.89 4.02 -25.54
C THR A 7 0.53 4.00 -26.24
N LYS A 8 -0.45 3.31 -25.65
CA LYS A 8 -1.86 3.41 -26.06
C LYS A 8 -2.44 4.72 -25.52
N GLU A 9 -3.47 5.26 -26.18
CA GLU A 9 -4.13 6.51 -25.75
C GLU A 9 -4.57 6.50 -24.28
N VAL A 10 -5.05 5.35 -23.80
CA VAL A 10 -5.43 5.17 -22.39
C VAL A 10 -4.26 5.42 -21.44
N HIS A 11 -3.06 4.93 -21.79
CA HIS A 11 -1.86 5.11 -20.96
C HIS A 11 -1.33 6.54 -21.01
N GLU A 12 -1.50 7.24 -22.13
CA GLU A 12 -1.17 8.67 -22.22
C GLU A 12 -2.07 9.51 -21.33
N ALA A 13 -3.37 9.23 -21.31
CA ALA A 13 -4.32 9.88 -20.41
C ALA A 13 -4.01 9.59 -18.93
N GLU A 14 -3.60 8.36 -18.60
CA GLU A 14 -3.14 8.00 -17.26
C GLU A 14 -1.87 8.77 -16.88
N LEU A 15 -0.89 8.88 -17.78
CA LEU A 15 0.35 9.65 -17.53
C LEU A 15 0.08 11.13 -17.33
N ASP A 16 -0.91 11.71 -18.03
CA ASP A 16 -1.32 13.10 -17.79
C ASP A 16 -1.98 13.26 -16.42
N ALA A 17 -2.91 12.37 -16.06
CA ALA A 17 -3.60 12.41 -14.78
C ALA A 17 -2.63 12.21 -13.60
N VAL A 18 -1.68 11.28 -13.72
CA VAL A 18 -0.65 11.05 -12.71
C VAL A 18 0.32 12.23 -12.66
N GLY A 19 0.77 12.72 -13.81
CA GLY A 19 1.69 13.86 -13.92
C GLY A 19 1.21 15.08 -13.14
N LEU A 20 -0.07 15.44 -13.30
CA LEU A 20 -0.72 16.52 -12.53
C LEU A 20 -0.63 16.31 -11.01
N ARG A 21 -0.78 15.07 -10.55
CA ARG A 21 -0.74 14.74 -9.10
C ARG A 21 0.66 14.80 -8.52
N ILE A 22 1.68 14.48 -9.33
CA ILE A 22 3.08 14.41 -8.88
C ILE A 22 3.92 15.62 -9.32
N GLY A 23 3.28 16.64 -9.91
CA GLY A 23 3.87 17.92 -10.30
C GLY A 23 4.70 17.89 -11.58
N GLU A 24 4.55 16.86 -12.43
CA GLU A 24 5.31 16.75 -13.69
C GLU A 24 4.56 17.39 -14.86
N LYS A 25 5.31 18.04 -15.76
CA LYS A 25 4.75 18.82 -16.87
C LYS A 25 4.65 18.04 -18.17
N THR A 26 5.38 16.93 -18.27
CA THR A 26 5.45 16.12 -19.48
C THR A 26 5.29 14.64 -19.14
N ARG A 27 4.65 13.89 -20.04
CA ARG A 27 4.43 12.45 -19.85
C ARG A 27 5.73 11.67 -19.72
N SER A 28 6.80 12.10 -20.41
CA SER A 28 8.12 11.49 -20.31
C SER A 28 8.74 11.66 -18.91
N GLN A 29 8.59 12.83 -18.29
CA GLN A 29 8.99 13.06 -16.91
C GLN A 29 8.16 12.23 -15.93
N THR A 30 6.83 12.21 -16.10
CA THR A 30 5.93 11.37 -15.30
C THR A 30 6.35 9.91 -15.38
N MET A 31 6.53 9.38 -16.59
CA MET A 31 6.90 7.98 -16.81
C MET A 31 8.25 7.65 -16.18
N LEU A 32 9.27 8.51 -16.36
CA LEU A 32 10.58 8.31 -15.77
C LEU A 32 10.51 8.29 -14.24
N LYS A 33 9.83 9.26 -13.63
CA LYS A 33 9.67 9.35 -12.18
C LYS A 33 8.93 8.15 -11.61
N CYS A 34 7.84 7.73 -12.25
CA CYS A 34 7.10 6.52 -11.88
C CYS A 34 8.00 5.28 -11.95
N LEU A 35 8.79 5.11 -13.02
CA LEU A 35 9.72 3.98 -13.15
C LEU A 35 10.80 3.98 -12.08
N MET A 36 11.39 5.14 -11.78
CA MET A 36 12.42 5.27 -10.74
C MET A 36 11.88 4.93 -9.34
N GLN A 37 10.61 5.23 -9.08
CA GLN A 37 9.99 5.01 -7.77
C GLN A 37 9.29 3.65 -7.64
N HIS A 38 8.93 3.01 -8.75
CA HIS A 38 8.10 1.82 -8.77
C HIS A 38 8.62 0.72 -7.83
N ARG A 39 9.92 0.40 -7.92
CA ARG A 39 10.51 -0.66 -7.11
C ARG A 39 10.44 -0.35 -5.62
N ALA A 40 10.85 0.85 -5.23
CA ALA A 40 10.84 1.29 -3.83
C ALA A 40 9.41 1.28 -3.25
N LEU A 41 8.43 1.76 -4.02
CA LEU A 41 7.02 1.74 -3.62
C LEU A 41 6.48 0.30 -3.47
N CYS A 42 6.89 -0.63 -4.34
CA CYS A 42 6.51 -2.04 -4.20
C CYS A 42 7.08 -2.65 -2.91
N ASP A 43 8.35 -2.36 -2.60
CA ASP A 43 9.01 -2.86 -1.41
C ASP A 43 8.39 -2.26 -0.12
N GLU A 44 8.03 -0.97 -0.14
CA GLU A 44 7.32 -0.28 0.95
C GLU A 44 5.91 -0.88 1.17
N ILE A 45 5.14 -1.09 0.09
CA ILE A 45 3.82 -1.74 0.17
C ILE A 45 3.95 -3.15 0.76
N ALA A 46 4.98 -3.91 0.40
CA ALA A 46 5.22 -5.24 0.95
C ALA A 46 5.51 -5.18 2.46
N SER A 47 6.34 -4.22 2.89
CA SER A 47 6.65 -3.99 4.31
C SER A 47 5.40 -3.62 5.10
N LEU A 48 4.64 -2.62 4.64
CA LEU A 48 3.41 -2.17 5.31
C LEU A 48 2.37 -3.30 5.41
N ARG A 49 2.25 -4.16 4.39
CA ARG A 49 1.37 -5.34 4.45
C ARG A 49 1.83 -6.35 5.49
N ALA A 50 3.13 -6.54 5.67
CA ALA A 50 3.66 -7.43 6.69
C ALA A 50 3.38 -6.88 8.10
N GLU A 51 3.59 -5.58 8.31
CA GLU A 51 3.28 -4.90 9.57
C GLU A 51 1.79 -4.96 9.90
N LEU A 52 0.93 -4.69 8.91
CA LEU A 52 -0.53 -4.78 9.10
C LEU A 52 -0.95 -6.17 9.56
N ARG A 53 -0.41 -7.24 8.95
CA ARG A 53 -0.70 -8.62 9.38
C ARG A 53 -0.23 -8.91 10.80
N LYS A 54 0.93 -8.38 11.19
CA LYS A 54 1.45 -8.52 12.55
C LYS A 54 0.52 -7.85 13.55
N VAL A 55 0.14 -6.60 13.31
CA VAL A 55 -0.78 -5.85 14.18
C VAL A 55 -2.15 -6.51 14.25
N GLN A 56 -2.65 -7.05 13.14
CA GLN A 56 -3.91 -7.82 13.10
C GLN A 56 -3.83 -9.03 14.04
N ALA A 57 -2.75 -9.81 13.96
CA ALA A 57 -2.54 -10.97 14.81
C ALA A 57 -2.44 -10.62 16.31
N GLU A 58 -1.77 -9.50 16.62
CA GLU A 58 -1.71 -8.98 17.99
C GLU A 58 -3.11 -8.58 18.50
N CYS A 59 -3.90 -7.87 17.69
CA CYS A 59 -5.27 -7.51 18.03
C CYS A 59 -6.13 -8.75 18.32
N ASP A 60 -6.06 -9.77 17.48
CA ASP A 60 -6.86 -10.98 17.65
C ASP A 60 -6.40 -11.80 18.88
N SER A 61 -5.09 -11.80 19.17
CA SER A 61 -4.56 -12.37 20.42
C SER A 61 -5.11 -11.64 21.65
N TYR A 62 -5.12 -10.30 21.65
CA TYR A 62 -5.69 -9.52 22.74
C TYR A 62 -7.19 -9.78 22.93
N LYS A 63 -7.97 -9.87 21.84
CA LYS A 63 -9.39 -10.24 21.91
C LYS A 63 -9.59 -11.59 22.58
N SER A 64 -8.85 -12.62 22.14
CA SER A 64 -8.92 -13.96 22.75
C SER A 64 -8.57 -13.95 24.23
N ARG A 65 -7.58 -13.15 24.65
CA ARG A 65 -7.23 -13.00 26.07
C ARG A 65 -8.36 -12.36 26.86
N ILE A 66 -8.98 -11.29 26.34
CA ILE A 66 -10.10 -10.61 26.98
C ILE A 66 -11.29 -11.56 27.14
N GLU A 67 -11.61 -12.35 26.12
CA GLU A 67 -12.69 -13.35 26.19
C GLU A 67 -12.42 -14.38 27.28
N ARG A 68 -11.21 -14.94 27.34
CA ARG A 68 -10.83 -15.88 28.41
C ARG A 68 -10.94 -15.26 29.81
N PHE A 69 -10.54 -13.99 29.96
CA PHE A 69 -10.69 -13.29 31.24
C PHE A 69 -12.17 -13.11 31.61
N ARG A 70 -13.04 -12.77 30.64
CA ARG A 70 -14.48 -12.65 30.87
C ARG A 70 -15.10 -13.98 31.26
N ASP A 71 -14.73 -15.07 30.59
CA ASP A 71 -15.23 -16.41 30.91
C ASP A 71 -14.79 -16.86 32.30
N ALA A 72 -13.51 -16.63 32.65
CA ALA A 72 -13.00 -16.93 33.99
C ALA A 72 -13.69 -16.08 35.07
N GLN A 73 -13.97 -14.80 34.78
CA GLN A 73 -14.70 -13.93 35.69
C GLN A 73 -16.13 -14.45 35.93
N ARG A 74 -16.86 -14.84 34.87
CA ARG A 74 -18.19 -15.45 35.03
C ARG A 74 -18.11 -16.72 35.89
N ALA A 75 -17.20 -17.63 35.58
CA ALA A 75 -17.07 -18.89 36.33
C ALA A 75 -16.73 -18.72 37.83
N LEU A 76 -16.18 -17.57 38.23
CA LEU A 76 -15.83 -17.27 39.64
C LEU A 76 -16.94 -16.54 40.40
N PHE A 77 -17.82 -15.82 39.71
CA PHE A 77 -18.76 -14.87 40.34
C PHE A 77 -20.23 -15.07 39.94
N GLU A 78 -20.51 -15.90 38.93
CA GLU A 78 -21.83 -16.46 38.60
C GLU A 78 -21.91 -17.92 39.07
#